data_AF-A0A5K1HCH0-F1
#
_entry.id   AF-A0A5K1HCH0-F1
#
_cell.length_a   1.000
_cell.length_b   1.000
_cell.length_c   1.000
_cell.angle_alpha   90.00
_cell.angle_beta   90.00
_cell.angle_gamma   90.00
#
_symmetry.space_group_name_H-M   'P 1'
#
loop_
_entity.id
_entity.type
_entity.pdbx_description
1 polymer ?
#
loop_
_entity_poly.entity_id
_entity_poly.type
_entity_poly.pdbx_seq_one_letter_code
_entity_poly.pdbx_strand_id
1 'polypeptide(L)'
;ERQAYVNYRNSKLTRILQPCLSGNSKTVVICTVKQTDDCLPETINTLKFGVSANSIRTEARQNLIEAPQEARTVQDTNPFAIYLTNSELGVQELKK
;
A
#
# COMPACT_ATOMS: atom_id res chain seq x y z
N GLU A 1 8.61 19.40 -16.94
CA GLU A 1 8.09 18.44 -17.93
C GLU A 1 6.82 17.81 -17.37
N ARG A 2 5.73 17.70 -18.14
CA ARG A 2 4.51 17.03 -17.65
C ARG A 2 4.77 15.53 -17.62
N GLN A 3 4.74 14.93 -16.44
CA GLN A 3 4.65 13.46 -16.34
C GLN A 3 3.45 12.98 -17.17
N ALA A 4 3.69 12.03 -18.06
CA ALA A 4 2.64 11.43 -18.87
C ALA A 4 1.56 10.85 -17.94
N TYR A 5 0.29 11.07 -18.28
CA TYR A 5 -0.82 10.56 -17.47
C TYR A 5 -0.82 9.02 -17.50
N VAL A 6 -0.68 8.41 -16.32
CA VAL A 6 -0.72 6.95 -16.17
C VAL A 6 -2.15 6.51 -15.82
N ASN A 7 -2.69 5.61 -16.63
CA ASN A 7 -4.10 5.22 -16.64
C ASN A 7 -4.52 4.25 -15.50
N TYR A 8 -4.17 4.53 -14.25
CA TYR A 8 -4.58 3.67 -13.11
C TYR A 8 -6.10 3.55 -12.94
N ARG A 9 -6.85 4.50 -13.50
CA ARG A 9 -8.32 4.58 -13.40
C ARG A 9 -9.09 3.76 -14.42
N ASN A 10 -8.42 3.12 -15.38
CA ASN A 10 -9.11 2.30 -16.39
C ASN A 10 -9.74 1.03 -15.80
N SER A 11 -9.25 0.56 -14.65
CA SER A 11 -9.85 -0.57 -13.93
C SER A 11 -9.80 -0.37 -12.42
N LYS A 12 -10.70 -1.03 -11.68
CA LYS A 12 -10.65 -1.06 -10.22
C LYS A 12 -9.36 -1.73 -9.71
N LEU A 13 -8.89 -2.77 -10.41
CA LEU A 13 -7.67 -3.49 -10.07
C LEU A 13 -6.43 -2.57 -10.13
N THR A 14 -6.24 -1.85 -11.24
CA THR A 14 -5.10 -0.92 -11.40
C THR A 14 -5.15 0.25 -10.44
N ARG A 15 -6.34 0.61 -9.94
CA ARG A 15 -6.50 1.63 -8.90
C ARG A 15 -6.03 1.14 -7.54
N ILE A 16 -6.37 -0.10 -7.18
CA ILE A 16 -5.88 -0.74 -5.94
C ILE A 16 -4.37 -0.96 -6.00
N LEU A 17 -3.84 -1.32 -7.17
CA LEU A 17 -2.42 -1.59 -7.38
C LEU A 17 -1.56 -0.34 -7.62
N GLN A 18 -2.15 0.86 -7.65
CA GLN A 18 -1.41 2.11 -7.84
C GLN A 18 -0.18 2.27 -6.90
N PRO A 19 -0.27 2.02 -5.57
CA PRO A 19 0.91 2.05 -4.70
C PRO A 19 1.96 1.00 -5.05
N CYS A 20 1.55 -0.15 -5.60
CA CYS A 20 2.46 -1.22 -6.03
C CYS A 20 3.25 -0.87 -7.31
N LEU A 21 2.69 -0.02 -8.17
CA LEU A 21 3.23 0.31 -9.48
C LEU A 21 4.00 1.64 -9.52
N SER A 22 3.70 2.58 -8.62
CA SER A 22 4.33 3.91 -8.62
C SER A 22 4.36 4.58 -7.24
N GLY A 23 4.23 3.81 -6.16
CA GLY A 23 4.15 4.36 -4.80
C GLY A 23 5.00 3.59 -3.80
N ASN A 24 4.56 3.65 -2.54
CA ASN A 24 5.25 3.00 -1.42
C ASN A 24 4.91 1.50 -1.37
N SER A 25 5.69 0.69 -2.07
CA SER A 25 5.56 -0.78 -2.05
C SER A 25 6.82 -1.48 -2.55
N LYS A 26 7.11 -2.65 -1.97
CA LYS A 26 8.01 -3.66 -2.57
C LYS A 26 7.14 -4.67 -3.30
N THR A 27 7.21 -4.66 -4.62
CA THR A 27 6.31 -5.46 -5.47
C THR A 27 7.11 -6.53 -6.20
N VAL A 28 6.57 -7.75 -6.25
CA VAL A 28 7.10 -8.87 -7.05
C VAL A 28 5.99 -9.34 -7.99
N VAL A 29 6.36 -9.61 -9.24
CA VAL A 29 5.46 -10.17 -10.26
C VAL A 29 5.91 -11.58 -10.57
N ILE A 30 4.99 -12.54 -10.49
CA ILE A 30 5.25 -13.94 -10.83
C ILE A 30 4.56 -14.23 -12.17
N CYS A 31 5.37 -14.56 -13.19
CA CYS A 31 4.89 -14.93 -14.51
C CYS A 31 4.66 -16.44 -14.58
N THR A 32 3.40 -16.86 -14.62
CA THR A 32 3.03 -18.28 -14.80
C THR A 32 2.82 -18.57 -16.28
N VAL A 33 3.58 -19.52 -16.83
CA VAL A 33 3.56 -19.85 -18.26
C VAL A 33 3.45 -21.35 -18.50
N LYS A 34 3.01 -21.74 -19.70
CA LYS A 34 2.83 -23.14 -20.11
C LYS A 34 3.82 -23.51 -21.20
N GLN A 35 4.49 -24.65 -21.06
CA GLN A 35 5.51 -25.14 -22.00
C GLN A 35 4.88 -26.02 -23.09
N THR A 36 3.99 -25.45 -23.90
CA THR A 36 3.38 -26.14 -25.05
C THR A 36 3.43 -25.25 -26.28
N ASP A 37 3.62 -25.83 -27.46
CA ASP A 37 3.77 -25.10 -28.72
C ASP A 37 2.58 -24.17 -29.01
N ASP A 38 1.36 -24.65 -28.74
CA ASP A 38 0.12 -23.88 -28.91
C ASP A 38 0.07 -22.61 -28.03
N CYS A 39 0.85 -22.56 -26.96
CA CYS A 39 0.88 -21.46 -25.99
C CYS A 39 2.16 -20.62 -26.05
N LEU A 40 3.08 -20.92 -26.97
CA LEU A 40 4.31 -20.15 -27.16
C LEU A 40 4.07 -18.65 -27.38
N PRO A 41 3.14 -18.18 -28.24
CA PRO A 41 2.96 -16.74 -28.44
C PRO A 41 2.54 -16.03 -27.15
N GLU A 42 1.63 -16.60 -26.36
CA GLU A 42 1.17 -16.00 -25.11
C GLU A 42 2.22 -16.10 -23.99
N THR A 43 3.02 -17.16 -24.00
CA THR A 43 4.18 -17.29 -23.11
C THR A 43 5.18 -16.17 -23.37
N ILE A 44 5.48 -15.87 -24.64
CA ILE A 44 6.36 -14.76 -25.02
C ILE A 44 5.77 -13.42 -24.58
N ASN A 45 4.47 -13.19 -24.80
CA ASN A 45 3.79 -11.96 -24.34
C ASN A 45 3.88 -11.79 -22.83
N THR A 46 3.65 -12.87 -22.07
CA THR A 46 3.73 -12.87 -20.60
C THR A 46 5.15 -12.55 -20.12
N LEU A 47 6.18 -13.10 -20.76
CA LEU A 47 7.58 -12.82 -20.41
C LEU A 47 7.98 -11.38 -20.78
N LYS A 48 7.53 -10.86 -21.93
CA LYS A 48 7.73 -9.45 -22.31
C LYS A 48 7.09 -8.49 -21.29
N PHE A 49 5.90 -8.83 -20.82
CA PHE A 49 5.25 -8.10 -19.72
C PHE A 49 6.10 -8.17 -18.45
N GLY A 50 6.60 -9.35 -18.08
CA GLY A 50 7.49 -9.52 -16.91
C GLY A 50 8.74 -8.64 -16.97
N VAL A 51 9.41 -8.57 -18.11
CA VAL A 51 10.57 -7.67 -18.32
C VAL A 51 10.18 -6.21 -18.14
N SER A 52 9.05 -5.80 -18.73
CA SER A 52 8.55 -4.42 -18.60
C SER A 52 8.18 -4.09 -17.14
N ALA A 53 7.51 -5.01 -16.44
CA ALA A 53 7.14 -4.85 -15.04
C ALA A 53 8.37 -4.78 -14.12
N ASN A 54 9.42 -5.54 -14.42
CA ASN A 54 10.68 -5.51 -13.67
C ASN A 54 11.45 -4.19 -13.81
N SER A 55 11.20 -3.43 -14.89
CA SER A 55 11.82 -2.12 -15.09
C SER A 55 11.22 -1.01 -14.22
N ILE A 56 10.05 -1.27 -13.61
CA ILE A 56 9.34 -0.31 -12.76
C ILE A 56 10.14 -0.11 -11.46
N ARG A 57 10.38 1.16 -11.11
CA ARG A 57 11.07 1.53 -9.87
C ARG A 57 10.08 2.15 -8.89
N THR A 58 10.00 1.58 -7.70
CA THR A 58 9.19 2.10 -6.59
C THR A 58 10.08 2.43 -5.39
N GLU A 59 9.68 3.43 -4.62
CA GLU A 59 10.38 3.83 -3.39
C GLU A 59 9.59 3.34 -2.17
N ALA A 60 10.02 2.21 -1.61
CA ALA A 60 9.42 1.67 -0.41
C ALA A 60 9.94 2.38 0.86
N ARG A 61 9.02 2.84 1.71
CA ARG A 61 9.25 3.54 2.98
C ARG A 61 8.43 2.86 4.09
N GLN A 62 8.93 2.89 5.32
CA GLN A 62 8.20 2.33 6.45
C GLN A 62 7.01 3.24 6.80
N ASN A 63 5.82 2.66 6.93
CA ASN A 63 4.62 3.39 7.34
C ASN A 63 4.59 3.47 8.88
N LEU A 64 5.17 4.53 9.44
CA LEU A 64 5.08 4.84 10.86
C LEU A 64 3.90 5.78 11.09
N ILE A 65 3.02 5.45 12.04
CA ILE A 65 2.02 6.39 12.54
C ILE A 65 2.70 7.13 13.68
N GLU A 66 3.12 8.37 13.44
CA GLU A 66 3.52 9.24 14.54
C GLU A 66 2.27 9.53 15.38
N ALA A 67 2.30 9.14 16.65
CA ALA A 67 1.25 9.51 17.59
C ALA A 67 1.14 11.05 17.64
N PRO A 68 -0.07 11.62 17.82
CA PRO A 68 -0.23 13.05 17.99
C PRO A 68 0.73 13.53 19.09
N GLN A 69 1.58 14.50 18.76
CA GLN A 69 2.51 15.13 19.69
C GLN A 69 1.73 16.04 20.67
N GLU A 70 0.88 15.46 21.49
CA GLU A 70 0.34 16.12 22.67
C GLU A 70 0.59 15.23 23.90
N ALA A 71 1.18 15.85 24.92
CA ALA A 71 1.65 15.28 26.19
C ALA A 71 3.03 14.58 26.19
N ARG A 72 4.08 15.30 25.78
CA ARG A 72 5.38 15.19 26.47
C ARG A 72 5.29 15.83 27.86
N THR A 73 4.60 15.17 28.77
CA THR A 73 4.78 15.36 30.22
C THR A 73 4.64 14.00 30.91
N VAL A 74 5.78 13.33 31.05
CA VAL A 74 6.26 12.71 32.29
C VAL A 74 5.32 11.72 33.01
N GLN A 75 5.69 10.45 32.84
CA GLN A 75 5.75 9.35 33.82
C GLN A 75 4.44 8.66 34.27
N ASP A 76 4.49 7.32 34.14
CA ASP A 76 3.68 6.29 34.79
C ASP A 76 2.21 6.14 34.37
N THR A 77 1.94 5.17 33.47
CA THR A 77 0.96 4.08 33.73
C THR A 77 0.84 3.08 32.56
N ASN A 78 1.22 1.84 32.88
CA ASN A 78 0.79 0.55 32.32
C ASN A 78 1.05 0.18 30.83
N PRO A 79 1.93 -0.81 30.55
CA PRO A 79 2.25 -1.27 29.19
C PRO A 79 1.17 -2.11 28.47
N PHE A 80 -0.05 -2.23 29.00
CA PHE A 80 -1.11 -3.08 28.42
C PHE A 80 -2.40 -2.36 27.97
N ALA A 81 -2.46 -1.03 28.01
CA ALA A 81 -3.66 -0.31 27.58
C ALA A 81 -3.72 -0.16 26.05
N ILE A 82 -4.46 -1.06 25.38
CA ILE A 82 -4.91 -0.83 24.00
C ILE A 82 -6.19 0.01 24.09
N TYR A 83 -6.07 1.33 23.93
CA TYR A 83 -7.24 2.20 23.84
C TYR A 83 -7.88 2.06 22.45
N LEU A 84 -8.99 1.33 22.39
CA LEU A 84 -9.95 1.40 21.29
C LEU A 84 -10.63 2.78 21.35
N THR A 85 -10.15 3.75 20.58
CA THR A 85 -10.86 5.03 20.44
C THR A 85 -12.06 4.83 19.53
N ASN A 86 -13.17 4.35 20.11
CA ASN A 86 -14.48 4.43 19.49
C ASN A 86 -14.97 5.88 19.57
N SER A 87 -15.33 6.39 18.40
CA SER A 87 -16.17 7.56 18.17
C SER A 87 -17.43 7.56 19.03
N GLU A 88 -17.70 8.73 19.62
CA GLU A 88 -19.01 9.27 20.06
C GLU A 88 -19.83 8.45 21.07
N LEU A 89 -19.94 8.95 22.31
CA LEU A 89 -21.22 9.36 22.93
C LEU A 89 -20.90 10.13 24.23
N GLY A 90 -21.46 11.34 24.36
CA GLY A 90 -21.28 12.17 25.55
C GLY A 90 -22.00 11.62 26.77
N VAL A 91 -21.38 11.76 27.94
CA VAL A 91 -22.07 11.91 29.23
C VAL A 91 -21.27 12.94 30.05
N GLN A 92 -21.91 14.08 30.31
CA GLN A 92 -21.50 15.01 31.35
C GLN A 92 -21.62 14.31 32.71
N GLU A 93 -20.57 14.29 33.54
CA GLU A 93 -20.77 14.28 34.99
C GLU A 93 -19.73 15.16 35.72
N LEU A 94 -20.26 16.32 36.15
CA LEU A 94 -20.15 16.92 37.47
C LEU A 94 -18.75 17.14 38.07
N LYS A 95 -18.28 18.39 37.94
CA LYS A 95 -17.36 19.01 38.89
C LYS A 95 -18.12 19.41 40.18
N LYS A 96 -17.48 19.05 41.31
CA LYS A 96 -17.77 19.35 42.73
C LYS A 96 -18.73 18.43 43.43
#